data_AF-A0A7W6BSI0-F1
#
_entry.id   AF-A0A7W6BSI0-F1
#
_cell.length_a   1.000
_cell.length_b   1.000
_cell.length_c   1.000
_cell.angle_alpha   90.00
_cell.angle_beta   90.00
_cell.angle_gamma   90.00
#
_symmetry.space_group_name_H-M   'P 1'
#
loop_
_entity.id
_entity.type
_entity.pdbx_description
1 polymer ?
#
loop_
_entity_poly.entity_id
_entity_poly.type
_entity_poly.pdbx_seq_one_letter_code
_entity_poly.pdbx_strand_id
1 'polypeptide(L)'
;MSKIRMPPSATRSVGESCAHSSVIELDLPVLVGAAVRAGLRNDADPALLAGIVTALRRHAVRGDPACELLAPWLERRIANRSDDR
;
A
#
# COMPACT_ATOMS: atom_id res chain seq x y z
N MET A 1 30.89 21.23 41.78
CA MET A 1 31.14 20.23 40.70
C MET A 1 29.88 19.40 40.52
N SER A 2 29.00 19.78 39.59
CA SER A 2 27.69 19.14 39.40
C SER A 2 27.76 18.09 38.28
N LYS A 3 27.48 16.83 38.61
CA LYS A 3 27.47 15.69 37.67
C LYS A 3 26.15 15.67 36.90
N ILE A 4 26.22 15.77 35.58
CA ILE A 4 25.08 15.67 34.65
C ILE A 4 24.69 14.19 34.54
N ARG A 5 23.43 13.87 34.86
CA ARG A 5 22.84 12.53 34.74
C ARG A 5 22.20 12.38 33.35
N MET A 6 22.75 11.53 32.49
CA MET A 6 22.11 11.15 31.23
C MET A 6 21.04 10.07 31.46
N PRO A 7 19.91 10.08 30.71
CA PRO A 7 18.90 9.01 30.76
C PRO A 7 19.34 7.78 29.92
N PRO A 8 18.91 6.56 30.29
CA PRO A 8 19.27 5.34 29.57
C PRO A 8 18.55 5.26 28.22
N SER A 9 19.34 4.98 27.17
CA SER A 9 18.88 4.68 25.82
C SER A 9 17.93 3.48 25.83
N ALA A 10 16.67 3.73 25.45
CA ALA A 10 15.70 2.67 25.20
C ALA A 10 16.14 1.85 23.99
N THR A 11 16.59 0.61 24.24
CA THR A 11 16.78 -0.41 23.21
C THR A 11 15.42 -0.79 22.65
N ARG A 12 15.05 -0.20 21.52
CA ARG A 12 13.86 -0.57 20.74
C ARG A 12 14.18 -1.87 20.01
N SER A 13 13.91 -2.99 20.68
CA SER A 13 13.92 -4.33 20.10
C SER A 13 12.79 -4.42 19.06
N VAL A 14 13.09 -4.11 17.81
CA VAL A 14 12.21 -4.45 16.69
C VAL A 14 12.45 -5.93 16.43
N GLY A 15 11.52 -6.75 16.91
CA GLY A 15 11.46 -8.17 16.56
C GLY A 15 11.27 -8.29 15.06
N GLU A 16 12.36 -8.58 14.37
CA GLU A 16 12.42 -9.04 12.99
C GLU A 16 11.67 -10.38 12.94
N SER A 17 10.44 -10.36 12.43
CA SER A 17 9.71 -11.57 12.09
C SER A 17 9.66 -11.68 10.57
N CYS A 18 10.54 -12.53 10.04
CA CYS A 18 10.57 -12.92 8.63
C CYS A 18 9.31 -13.71 8.26
N ALA A 19 8.24 -13.03 7.85
CA ALA A 19 7.18 -13.64 7.06
C ALA A 19 7.48 -13.45 5.57
N HIS A 20 7.74 -14.56 4.87
CA HIS A 20 8.03 -14.61 3.42
C HIS A 20 6.77 -14.32 2.57
N SER A 21 6.29 -13.09 2.67
CA SER A 21 5.52 -12.42 1.63
C SER A 21 5.98 -10.97 1.72
N SER A 22 6.92 -10.58 0.87
CA SER A 22 7.37 -9.19 0.80
C SER A 22 6.20 -8.35 0.29
N VAL A 23 5.29 -7.99 1.19
CA VAL A 23 4.30 -6.95 0.97
C VAL A 23 5.13 -5.70 0.73
N ILE A 24 5.21 -5.27 -0.52
CA ILE A 24 5.85 -4.00 -0.84
C ILE A 24 4.99 -2.94 -0.18
N GLU A 25 5.45 -2.41 0.96
CA GLU A 25 4.85 -1.26 1.61
C GLU A 25 5.21 -0.05 0.76
N LEU A 26 4.29 0.32 -0.14
CA LEU A 26 4.44 1.49 -1.00
C LEU A 26 3.99 2.73 -0.24
N ASP A 27 4.79 3.79 -0.33
CA ASP A 27 4.33 5.11 0.08
C ASP A 27 3.06 5.48 -0.69
N LEU A 28 2.15 6.18 -0.01
CA LEU A 28 0.83 6.52 -0.54
C LEU A 28 0.87 7.19 -1.95
N PRO A 29 1.76 8.17 -2.24
CA PRO A 29 1.85 8.75 -3.57
C PRO A 29 2.27 7.75 -4.65
N VAL A 30 3.14 6.80 -4.28
CA VAL A 30 3.62 5.74 -5.18
C VAL A 30 2.48 4.75 -5.46
N LEU A 31 1.73 4.37 -4.43
CA LEU A 31 0.56 3.50 -4.55
C LEU A 31 -0.51 4.12 -5.46
N VAL A 32 -0.85 5.39 -5.26
CA VAL A 32 -1.80 6.12 -6.10
C VAL A 32 -1.34 6.16 -7.56
N GLY A 33 -0.08 6.52 -7.79
CA GLY A 33 0.50 6.56 -9.14
C GLY A 33 0.58 5.19 -9.80
N ALA A 34 0.79 4.12 -9.03
CA ALA A 34 0.79 2.74 -9.51
C ALA A 34 -0.64 2.31 -9.89
N ALA A 35 -1.64 2.62 -9.06
CA ALA A 35 -3.04 2.32 -9.34
C ALA A 35 -3.54 2.95 -10.63
N VAL A 36 -3.26 4.24 -10.83
CA VAL A 36 -3.65 4.94 -12.07
C VAL A 36 -2.96 4.31 -13.28
N ARG A 37 -1.65 4.08 -13.23
CA ARG A 37 -0.89 3.49 -14.34
C ARG A 37 -1.37 2.07 -14.67
N ALA A 38 -1.58 1.23 -13.67
CA ALA A 38 -2.07 -0.13 -13.86
C ALA A 38 -3.52 -0.15 -14.38
N GLY A 39 -4.39 0.73 -13.88
CA GLY A 39 -5.79 0.85 -14.33
C GLY A 39 -5.95 1.40 -15.76
N LEU A 40 -4.94 2.08 -16.29
CA LEU A 40 -4.90 2.51 -17.69
C LEU A 40 -4.32 1.46 -18.64
N ARG A 41 -3.46 0.56 -18.14
CA ARG A 41 -2.83 -0.51 -18.93
C ARG A 41 -3.71 -1.75 -19.03
N ASN A 42 -4.16 -2.10 -20.24
CA ASN A 42 -4.99 -3.30 -20.47
C ASN A 42 -4.25 -4.62 -20.19
N ASP A 43 -2.93 -4.62 -20.25
CA ASP A 43 -2.05 -5.78 -20.05
C ASP A 43 -1.50 -5.88 -18.61
N ALA A 44 -1.99 -5.05 -17.68
CA ALA A 44 -1.53 -5.10 -16.30
C ALA A 44 -1.87 -6.46 -15.65
N ASP A 45 -0.89 -7.03 -14.96
CA ASP A 45 -1.01 -8.32 -14.29
C ASP A 45 -2.15 -8.32 -13.26
N PRO A 46 -3.06 -9.32 -13.28
CA PRO A 46 -4.21 -9.36 -12.40
C PRO A 46 -3.84 -9.50 -10.91
N ALA A 47 -2.75 -10.20 -10.59
CA ALA A 47 -2.30 -10.32 -9.21
C ALA A 47 -1.73 -9.00 -8.69
N LEU A 48 -1.00 -8.26 -9.53
CA LEU A 48 -0.54 -6.89 -9.23
C LEU A 48 -1.73 -5.96 -8.97
N LEU A 49 -2.76 -6.00 -9.83
CA LEU A 49 -3.97 -5.18 -9.67
C LEU A 49 -4.69 -5.49 -8.35
N ALA A 50 -4.84 -6.78 -7.99
CA ALA A 50 -5.42 -7.20 -6.72
C ALA A 50 -4.60 -6.72 -5.51
N GLY A 51 -3.27 -6.78 -5.60
CA GLY A 51 -2.36 -6.26 -4.59
C GLY A 51 -2.51 -4.74 -4.37
N ILE A 52 -2.59 -3.98 -5.46
CA ILE A 52 -2.79 -2.52 -5.42
C ILE A 52 -4.16 -2.19 -4.79
N VAL A 53 -5.24 -2.87 -5.20
CA VAL A 53 -6.58 -2.66 -4.62
C VAL A 53 -6.58 -2.95 -3.12
N THR A 54 -5.92 -4.03 -2.69
CA THR A 54 -5.81 -4.37 -1.26
C THR A 54 -5.10 -3.28 -0.47
N ALA A 55 -4.02 -2.72 -1.01
CA ALA A 55 -3.30 -1.62 -0.39
C ALA A 55 -4.16 -0.34 -0.34
N LEU A 56 -4.84 0.03 -1.45
CA LEU A 56 -5.73 1.19 -1.48
C LEU A 56 -6.84 1.07 -0.43
N ARG A 57 -7.48 -0.09 -0.28
CA ARG A 57 -8.51 -0.30 0.74
C ARG A 57 -8.00 -0.09 2.15
N ARG A 58 -6.76 -0.50 2.47
CA ARG A 58 -6.16 -0.25 3.79
C ARG A 58 -6.00 1.25 4.08
N HIS A 59 -5.65 2.04 3.07
CA HIS A 59 -5.53 3.49 3.20
C HIS A 59 -6.90 4.19 3.23
N ALA A 60 -7.88 3.69 2.47
CA ALA A 60 -9.26 4.18 2.50
C ALA A 60 -9.89 4.01 3.90
N VAL A 61 -9.67 2.86 4.56
CA VAL A 61 -10.13 2.64 5.95
C VAL A 61 -9.48 3.62 6.95
N ARG A 62 -8.30 4.16 6.63
CA ARG A 62 -7.62 5.20 7.42
C ARG A 62 -8.12 6.62 7.07
N GLY A 63 -9.10 6.76 6.18
CA GLY A 63 -9.71 8.03 5.77
C GLY A 63 -8.94 8.78 4.67
N ASP A 64 -8.14 8.09 3.86
CA ASP A 64 -7.49 8.74 2.72
C ASP A 64 -8.47 8.91 1.54
N PRO A 65 -8.81 10.16 1.16
CA PRO A 65 -9.86 10.42 0.17
C PRO A 65 -9.46 9.98 -1.25
N ALA A 66 -8.17 9.98 -1.57
CA ALA A 66 -7.71 9.51 -2.87
C ALA A 66 -7.93 7.99 -3.00
N CYS A 67 -7.61 7.24 -1.94
CA CYS A 67 -7.79 5.80 -1.90
C CYS A 67 -9.26 5.36 -1.89
N GLU A 68 -10.14 6.11 -1.23
CA GLU A 68 -11.59 5.88 -1.25
C GLU A 68 -12.17 5.94 -2.67
N LEU A 69 -11.64 6.83 -3.52
CA LEU A 69 -12.07 6.96 -4.92
C LEU A 69 -11.36 5.96 -5.84
N LEU A 70 -10.06 5.72 -5.62
CA LEU A 70 -9.24 4.89 -6.50
C LEU A 70 -9.52 3.40 -6.36
N ALA A 71 -9.84 2.89 -5.17
CA ALA A 71 -10.16 1.48 -4.98
C ALA A 71 -11.36 1.02 -5.83
N PRO A 72 -12.57 1.64 -5.73
CA PRO A 72 -13.72 1.24 -6.54
C PRO A 72 -13.53 1.53 -8.03
N TRP A 73 -12.80 2.59 -8.38
CA TRP A 73 -12.46 2.88 -9.77
C TRP A 73 -11.61 1.75 -10.39
N LEU A 74 -10.56 1.31 -9.68
CA LEU A 74 -9.67 0.26 -10.15
C LEU A 74 -10.39 -1.09 -10.21
N GLU A 75 -11.22 -1.41 -9.22
CA GLU A 75 -12.07 -2.61 -9.23
C GLU A 75 -13.00 -2.67 -10.44
N ARG A 76 -13.68 -1.56 -10.76
CA ARG A 76 -14.52 -1.48 -11.96
C ARG A 76 -13.71 -1.66 -13.24
N ARG A 77 -12.49 -1.11 -13.29
CA ARG A 77 -11.60 -1.29 -14.46
C ARG A 77 -11.17 -2.75 -14.61
N ILE A 78 -10.89 -3.46 -13.52
CA ILE A 78 -10.59 -4.89 -13.55
C ILE A 78 -11.80 -5.68 -14.06
N ALA A 79 -12.99 -5.42 -13.51
CA ALA A 79 -14.22 -6.11 -13.90
C ALA A 79 -14.54 -5.94 -15.39
N ASN A 80 -14.44 -4.71 -15.92
CA ASN A 80 -14.72 -4.44 -17.32
C ASN A 80 -13.74 -5.14 -18.28
N ARG A 81 -12.50 -5.42 -17.86
CA ARG A 81 -11.52 -6.14 -18.70
C ARG A 81 -11.78 -7.63 -18.76
N SER A 82 -12.39 -8.18 -17.71
CA SER A 82 -12.75 -9.60 -17.67
C SER A 82 -13.94 -9.92 -18.59
N ASP A 83 -14.72 -8.93 -18.99
CA ASP A 83 -15.88 -9.09 -19.89
C ASP A 83 -15.47 -9.15 -21.37
N ASP A 84 -14.39 -8.46 -21.75
CA ASP A 84 -13.84 -8.42 -23.13
C ASP A 84 -13.08 -9.71 -23.54
N ARG A 85 -12.94 -10.71 -22.66
CA ARG A 85 -12.06 -11.87 -22.83
C ARG A 85 -12.81 -13.19 -22.86
#